data_AF-A0A2H3GHT2-F1
#
_entry.id   AF-A0A2H3GHT2-F1
#
_cell.length_a   1.000
_cell.length_b   1.000
_cell.length_c   1.000
_cell.angle_alpha   90.00
_cell.angle_beta   90.00
_cell.angle_gamma   90.00
#
_symmetry.space_group_name_H-M   'P 1'
#
loop_
_entity.id
_entity.type
_entity.pdbx_description
1 polymer ?
#
loop_
_entity_poly.entity_id
_entity_poly.type
_entity_poly.pdbx_seq_one_letter_code
_entity_poly.pdbx_strand_id
1 'polypeptide(L)'
;MPTATEYFGISVANIGPLTTTYTPPPACTRATTDHLVYALESSLIYGFGSPDCEIDPYGKCLPSGAAVDSFIKEYSHPKSGQGIHPFHSPGIHCPEGWTTAGLLAHGDKTGSAFRSGVFTTTATVNSSQPLQMGSDEWWLKVLEPSETLAWCCPSGWDSLPYGYCRSSIAPALSAGYNSACYEGFPESAFVTVHTVEGERVSDTDGLISLLPSITYTTETVALTEQWSDPSLVASMVIARQFPAIEMIYKSEDVKAAKNGSKDDADDDKDGKAKDNDNAASTLSKVGGVVSGVALMVGLLTGAGLLMPW
;
A
#
# COMPACT_ATOMS: atom_id res chain seq x y z
N MET A 1 2.22 18.91 -0.01
CA MET A 1 0.97 18.16 0.15
C MET A 1 0.27 18.23 -1.19
N PRO A 2 -0.29 17.11 -1.69
CA PRO A 2 -1.11 17.10 -2.88
C PRO A 2 -2.17 18.22 -2.86
N THR A 3 -2.30 18.92 -3.98
CA THR A 3 -3.37 19.91 -4.16
C THR A 3 -4.68 19.24 -4.59
N ALA A 4 -4.60 18.12 -5.31
CA ALA A 4 -5.77 17.31 -5.65
C ALA A 4 -6.15 16.41 -4.47
N THR A 5 -7.45 16.31 -4.19
CA THR A 5 -8.00 15.48 -3.10
C THR A 5 -8.78 14.27 -3.63
N GLU A 6 -8.97 14.18 -4.93
CA GLU A 6 -9.70 13.10 -5.59
C GLU A 6 -9.20 12.91 -7.03
N TYR A 7 -9.15 11.67 -7.50
CA TYR A 7 -9.09 11.35 -8.91
C TYR A 7 -9.89 10.08 -9.18
N PHE A 8 -10.67 10.04 -10.27
CA PHE A 8 -11.43 8.84 -10.66
C PHE A 8 -12.38 8.32 -9.55
N GLY A 9 -12.95 9.18 -8.70
CA GLY A 9 -13.79 8.76 -7.57
C GLY A 9 -13.03 8.11 -6.41
N ILE A 10 -11.69 8.16 -6.44
CA ILE A 10 -10.80 7.74 -5.35
C ILE A 10 -10.37 9.01 -4.62
N SER A 11 -10.74 9.13 -3.35
CA SER A 11 -10.37 10.29 -2.52
C SER A 11 -9.04 10.05 -1.80
N VAL A 12 -8.31 11.12 -1.51
CA VAL A 12 -7.12 11.08 -0.64
C VAL A 12 -7.25 12.09 0.50
N ALA A 13 -6.71 11.78 1.68
CA ALA A 13 -6.73 12.69 2.82
C ALA A 13 -5.40 12.70 3.58
N ASN A 14 -4.86 13.90 3.84
CA ASN A 14 -3.70 14.03 4.71
C ASN A 14 -4.10 13.85 6.18
N ILE A 15 -3.52 12.85 6.85
CA ILE A 15 -3.74 12.53 8.26
C ILE A 15 -2.64 13.03 9.20
N GLY A 16 -1.84 13.98 8.71
CA GLY A 16 -0.80 14.70 9.45
C GLY A 16 0.62 14.19 9.16
N PRO A 17 1.63 14.87 9.69
CA PRO A 17 3.03 14.51 9.47
C PRO A 17 3.40 13.18 10.16
N LEU A 18 4.29 12.42 9.53
CA LEU A 18 5.00 11.28 10.12
C LEU A 18 6.50 11.48 9.92
N THR A 19 7.06 12.43 10.67
CA THR A 19 8.46 12.87 10.55
C THR A 19 9.40 12.17 11.54
N THR A 20 8.87 11.31 12.41
CA THR A 20 9.63 10.49 13.35
C THR A 20 9.15 9.04 13.24
N THR A 21 10.00 8.08 13.64
CA THR A 21 9.63 6.66 13.64
C THR A 21 8.53 6.40 14.66
N TYR A 22 7.38 5.93 14.18
CA TYR A 22 6.31 5.43 15.05
C TYR A 22 6.64 4.01 15.52
N THR A 23 6.54 3.75 16.82
CA THR A 23 6.70 2.39 17.39
C THR A 23 5.34 1.85 17.81
N PRO A 24 4.79 0.83 17.10
CA PRO A 24 3.56 0.18 17.51
C PRO A 24 3.72 -0.53 18.86
N PRO A 25 2.68 -0.60 19.71
CA PRO A 25 2.73 -1.41 20.92
C PRO A 25 2.98 -2.90 20.62
N PRO A 26 3.63 -3.68 21.51
CA PRO A 26 3.89 -5.11 21.30
C PRO A 26 2.65 -5.98 21.08
N ALA A 27 1.47 -5.50 21.47
CA ALA A 27 0.21 -6.20 21.19
C ALA A 27 -0.10 -6.30 19.69
N CYS A 28 0.41 -5.37 18.87
CA CYS A 28 0.14 -5.30 17.43
C CYS A 28 0.90 -6.36 16.62
N THR A 29 1.94 -6.96 17.19
CA THR A 29 2.79 -7.95 16.54
C THR A 29 2.49 -9.39 16.98
N ARG A 30 1.56 -9.63 17.91
CA ARG A 30 1.15 -11.00 18.26
C ARG A 30 0.34 -11.60 17.12
N ALA A 31 0.41 -12.91 16.93
CA ALA A 31 -0.49 -13.63 16.02
C ALA A 31 -1.93 -13.43 16.54
N THR A 32 -2.63 -12.51 15.90
CA THR A 32 -3.97 -12.08 16.26
C THR A 32 -4.98 -12.73 15.33
N THR A 33 -6.23 -12.77 15.79
CA THR A 33 -7.40 -13.17 15.00
C THR A 33 -8.04 -11.97 14.30
N ASP A 34 -7.30 -10.86 14.16
CA ASP A 34 -7.81 -9.59 13.62
C ASP A 34 -7.32 -9.34 12.19
N HIS A 35 -8.08 -8.51 11.47
CA HIS A 35 -7.75 -8.05 10.10
C HIS A 35 -7.43 -9.21 9.14
N LEU A 36 -8.24 -10.26 9.23
CA LEU A 36 -8.05 -11.49 8.49
C LEU A 36 -8.76 -11.44 7.13
N VAL A 37 -8.10 -11.97 6.11
CA VAL A 37 -8.63 -12.10 4.76
C VAL A 37 -8.27 -13.44 4.16
N TYR A 38 -9.15 -13.96 3.32
CA TYR A 38 -8.83 -15.10 2.46
C TYR A 38 -7.96 -14.64 1.29
N ALA A 39 -6.94 -15.42 0.99
CA ALA A 39 -6.08 -15.27 -0.19
C ALA A 39 -5.76 -16.64 -0.77
N LEU A 40 -5.10 -16.69 -1.93
CA LEU A 40 -4.62 -17.95 -2.48
C LEU A 40 -3.21 -18.23 -2.00
N GLU A 41 -2.91 -19.50 -1.69
CA GLU A 41 -1.55 -19.93 -1.36
C GLU A 41 -0.54 -19.57 -2.46
N SER A 42 -0.97 -19.66 -3.73
CA SER A 42 -0.13 -19.35 -4.89
C SER A 42 0.07 -17.86 -5.15
N SER A 43 -0.77 -16.99 -4.60
CA SER A 43 -0.67 -15.54 -4.75
C SER A 43 -1.49 -14.81 -3.70
N LEU A 44 -0.81 -14.01 -2.88
CA LEU A 44 -1.46 -13.14 -1.91
C LEU A 44 -2.02 -11.86 -2.52
N ILE A 45 -1.88 -11.61 -3.83
CA ILE A 45 -2.36 -10.37 -4.47
C ILE A 45 -3.88 -10.21 -4.37
N TYR A 46 -4.62 -11.28 -4.61
CA TYR A 46 -6.08 -11.21 -4.60
C TYR A 46 -6.61 -11.61 -3.22
N GLY A 47 -7.34 -10.69 -2.59
CA GLY A 47 -8.16 -11.00 -1.42
C GLY A 47 -9.53 -11.49 -1.88
N PHE A 48 -10.03 -12.54 -1.22
CA PHE A 48 -11.36 -13.10 -1.46
C PHE A 48 -12.30 -12.72 -0.31
N GLY A 49 -12.14 -11.55 0.30
CA GLY A 49 -12.95 -11.14 1.46
C GLY A 49 -12.45 -11.72 2.80
N SER A 50 -13.26 -11.55 3.83
CA SER A 50 -12.90 -11.81 5.24
C SER A 50 -13.70 -12.98 5.82
N PRO A 51 -13.24 -13.65 6.89
CA PRO A 51 -14.00 -14.72 7.55
C PRO A 51 -15.34 -14.30 8.17
N ASP A 52 -15.41 -13.06 8.61
CA ASP A 52 -16.57 -12.43 9.21
C ASP A 52 -16.75 -11.01 8.66
N CYS A 53 -17.92 -10.43 8.91
CA CYS A 53 -18.28 -9.10 8.43
C CYS A 53 -17.92 -7.98 9.43
N GLU A 54 -17.18 -8.29 10.49
CA GLU A 54 -16.76 -7.29 11.46
C GLU A 54 -15.47 -6.62 10.95
N ILE A 55 -15.47 -5.30 10.96
CA ILE A 55 -14.28 -4.52 10.59
C ILE A 55 -13.55 -4.18 11.88
N ASP A 56 -12.44 -4.88 12.12
CA ASP A 56 -11.56 -4.59 13.24
C ASP A 56 -10.92 -3.20 13.09
N PRO A 57 -10.90 -2.36 14.15
CA PRO A 57 -10.15 -1.13 14.15
C PRO A 57 -8.64 -1.40 14.30
N TYR A 58 -7.82 -0.70 13.54
CA TYR A 58 -6.36 -0.78 13.64
C TYR A 58 -5.83 -0.07 14.89
N GLY A 59 -6.51 0.97 15.36
CA GLY A 59 -6.24 1.65 16.62
C GLY A 59 -4.78 2.10 16.75
N LYS A 60 -4.07 1.57 17.75
CA LYS A 60 -2.66 1.93 18.00
C LYS A 60 -1.68 1.08 17.17
N CYS A 61 -2.14 0.21 16.29
CA CYS A 61 -1.26 -0.60 15.45
C CYS A 61 -0.79 0.10 14.19
N LEU A 62 -1.38 1.26 13.88
CA LEU A 62 -0.95 2.16 12.82
C LEU A 62 -0.66 3.56 13.37
N PRO A 63 0.27 4.32 12.77
CA PRO A 63 0.40 5.74 13.04
C PRO A 63 -0.91 6.45 12.72
N SER A 64 -1.33 7.38 13.59
CA SER A 64 -2.63 8.05 13.49
C SER A 64 -3.83 7.09 13.33
N GLY A 65 -3.76 5.87 13.87
CA GLY A 65 -4.75 4.85 13.55
C GLY A 65 -6.19 5.19 13.97
N ALA A 66 -6.42 6.05 14.97
CA ALA A 66 -7.76 6.57 15.24
C ALA A 66 -8.35 7.39 14.07
N ALA A 67 -7.51 8.13 13.33
CA ALA A 67 -7.94 8.82 12.12
C ALA A 67 -8.22 7.80 11.00
N VAL A 68 -7.33 6.81 10.83
CA VAL A 68 -7.53 5.72 9.86
C VAL A 68 -8.85 4.98 10.13
N ASP A 69 -9.11 4.58 11.37
CA ASP A 69 -10.34 3.91 11.78
C ASP A 69 -11.57 4.81 11.56
N SER A 70 -11.45 6.11 11.78
CA SER A 70 -12.52 7.07 11.46
C SER A 70 -12.80 7.10 9.97
N PHE A 71 -11.77 7.12 9.12
CA PHE A 71 -11.95 7.08 7.66
C PHE A 71 -12.58 5.77 7.22
N ILE A 72 -12.10 4.64 7.74
CA ILE A 72 -12.70 3.34 7.44
C ILE A 72 -14.16 3.31 7.91
N LYS A 73 -14.50 3.82 9.08
CA LYS A 73 -15.89 3.81 9.55
C LYS A 73 -16.81 4.76 8.77
N GLU A 74 -16.30 5.93 8.41
CA GLU A 74 -17.07 6.98 7.73
C GLU A 74 -17.21 6.71 6.23
N TYR A 75 -16.17 6.11 5.64
CA TYR A 75 -16.00 5.95 4.19
C TYR A 75 -15.71 4.51 3.79
N SER A 76 -15.89 3.52 4.69
CA SER A 76 -16.14 2.14 4.29
C SER A 76 -17.26 2.17 3.26
N HIS A 77 -17.12 1.34 2.23
CA HIS A 77 -18.11 1.21 1.18
C HIS A 77 -19.52 1.24 1.80
N PRO A 78 -20.41 2.11 1.27
CA PRO A 78 -20.38 2.74 -0.05
C PRO A 78 -20.40 4.29 -0.07
N LYS A 79 -20.21 4.97 1.06
CA LYS A 79 -20.46 6.42 1.15
C LYS A 79 -19.55 7.27 0.24
N SER A 80 -18.34 6.80 -0.04
CA SER A 80 -17.26 7.49 -0.79
C SER A 80 -17.01 6.97 -2.20
N GLY A 81 -17.84 6.07 -2.74
CA GLY A 81 -17.53 5.44 -4.02
C GLY A 81 -16.35 4.48 -3.89
N GLN A 82 -15.23 4.76 -4.57
CA GLN A 82 -14.05 3.88 -4.56
C GLN A 82 -13.18 3.96 -3.29
N GLY A 83 -13.61 4.75 -2.31
CA GLY A 83 -12.96 4.82 -1.00
C GLY A 83 -12.10 6.07 -0.81
N ILE A 84 -11.43 6.12 0.35
CA ILE A 84 -10.51 7.18 0.71
C ILE A 84 -9.18 6.59 1.17
N HIS A 85 -8.09 7.16 0.67
CA HIS A 85 -6.72 6.76 0.97
C HIS A 85 -6.08 7.79 1.90
N PRO A 86 -5.95 7.48 3.21
CA PRO A 86 -5.31 8.37 4.15
C PRO A 86 -3.78 8.30 4.03
N PHE A 87 -3.13 9.45 3.89
CA PHE A 87 -1.67 9.54 3.75
C PHE A 87 -1.04 10.50 4.76
N HIS A 88 0.23 10.28 5.08
CA HIS A 88 1.02 11.19 5.89
C HIS A 88 1.81 12.16 5.03
N SER A 89 1.74 13.47 5.31
CA SER A 89 2.61 14.46 4.65
C SER A 89 2.97 15.64 5.56
N PRO A 90 4.27 15.96 5.73
CA PRO A 90 5.42 15.16 5.27
C PRO A 90 5.52 13.81 6.01
N GLY A 91 5.70 12.72 5.25
CA GLY A 91 5.95 11.38 5.77
C GLY A 91 7.35 10.90 5.40
N ILE A 92 8.24 10.73 6.38
CA ILE A 92 9.68 10.52 6.16
C ILE A 92 10.15 9.14 6.61
N HIS A 93 9.55 8.61 7.67
CA HIS A 93 9.99 7.36 8.30
C HIS A 93 8.86 6.34 8.33
N CYS A 94 9.10 5.16 7.75
CA CYS A 94 8.25 4.01 8.02
C CYS A 94 8.26 3.72 9.53
N PRO A 95 7.16 3.17 10.09
CA PRO A 95 7.16 2.73 11.47
C PRO A 95 8.23 1.69 11.78
N GLU A 96 8.54 1.51 13.07
CA GLU A 96 9.42 0.45 13.52
C GLU A 96 8.87 -0.93 13.15
N GLY A 97 9.73 -1.78 12.58
CA GLY A 97 9.35 -3.10 12.05
C GLY A 97 8.68 -3.05 10.68
N TRP A 98 8.68 -1.90 10.01
CA TRP A 98 8.17 -1.71 8.65
C TRP A 98 9.29 -1.24 7.71
N THR A 99 9.18 -1.60 6.44
CA THR A 99 10.13 -1.27 5.38
C THR A 99 9.42 -0.61 4.20
N THR A 100 10.14 0.23 3.45
CA THR A 100 9.61 0.80 2.20
C THR A 100 9.48 -0.29 1.15
N ALA A 101 8.24 -0.63 0.80
CA ALA A 101 7.89 -1.65 -0.18
C ALA A 101 7.72 -1.10 -1.60
N GLY A 102 7.57 0.22 -1.74
CA GLY A 102 7.53 0.88 -3.04
C GLY A 102 7.75 2.38 -2.96
N LEU A 103 8.21 2.93 -4.08
CA LEU A 103 8.32 4.37 -4.29
C LEU A 103 7.72 4.72 -5.64
N LEU A 104 6.97 5.81 -5.67
CA LEU A 104 6.35 6.38 -6.85
C LEU A 104 6.57 7.88 -6.89
N ALA A 105 7.03 8.39 -8.03
CA ALA A 105 7.20 9.81 -8.24
C ALA A 105 6.99 10.16 -9.72
N HIS A 106 6.66 11.42 -9.98
CA HIS A 106 6.72 11.96 -11.33
C HIS A 106 8.15 11.85 -11.87
N GLY A 107 8.26 11.53 -13.16
CA GLY A 107 9.53 11.61 -13.86
C GLY A 107 9.89 13.07 -14.15
N ASP A 108 11.10 13.29 -14.67
CA ASP A 108 11.44 14.60 -15.23
C ASP A 108 10.50 14.94 -16.39
N LYS A 109 10.44 16.24 -16.77
CA LYS A 109 9.52 16.78 -17.81
C LYS A 109 9.49 16.02 -19.16
N THR A 110 10.45 15.12 -19.40
CA THR A 110 10.60 14.32 -20.61
C THR A 110 10.70 12.80 -20.34
N GLY A 111 10.57 12.35 -19.09
CA GLY A 111 10.81 10.97 -18.66
C GLY A 111 9.55 10.26 -18.15
N SER A 112 9.54 8.93 -18.22
CA SER A 112 8.50 8.11 -17.60
C SER A 112 8.54 8.25 -16.07
N ALA A 113 7.38 8.17 -15.41
CA ALA A 113 7.30 8.23 -13.96
C ALA A 113 8.17 7.14 -13.28
N PHE A 114 8.82 7.52 -12.18
CA PHE A 114 9.67 6.64 -11.40
C PHE A 114 8.81 5.67 -10.60
N ARG A 115 9.10 4.37 -10.73
CA ARG A 115 8.43 3.27 -10.05
C ARG A 115 9.45 2.32 -9.47
N SER A 116 9.22 1.87 -8.24
CA SER A 116 10.01 0.82 -7.61
C SER A 116 9.15 -0.07 -6.71
N GLY A 117 9.63 -1.27 -6.45
CA GLY A 117 8.94 -2.23 -5.58
C GLY A 117 7.55 -2.58 -6.10
N VAL A 118 6.53 -2.52 -5.23
CA VAL A 118 5.14 -2.86 -5.58
C VAL A 118 4.60 -2.10 -6.80
N PHE A 119 5.10 -0.90 -7.09
CA PHE A 119 4.68 -0.12 -8.26
C PHE A 119 5.30 -0.59 -9.59
N THR A 120 6.21 -1.56 -9.58
CA THR A 120 6.79 -2.13 -10.81
C THR A 120 5.97 -3.27 -11.38
N THR A 121 5.08 -3.85 -10.57
CA THR A 121 4.18 -4.92 -10.98
C THR A 121 2.94 -4.31 -11.60
N THR A 122 2.93 -4.17 -12.92
CA THR A 122 1.67 -3.95 -13.64
C THR A 122 0.93 -5.28 -13.67
N ALA A 123 -0.23 -5.35 -13.02
CA ALA A 123 -1.15 -6.46 -13.25
C ALA A 123 -1.72 -6.31 -14.66
N THR A 124 -0.98 -6.76 -15.68
CA THR A 124 -1.49 -6.89 -17.04
C THR A 124 -2.46 -8.06 -17.08
N VAL A 125 -3.69 -7.81 -16.65
CA VAL A 125 -4.78 -8.72 -16.94
C VAL A 125 -5.13 -8.50 -18.42
N ASN A 126 -4.72 -9.42 -19.30
CA ASN A 126 -5.22 -9.49 -20.67
C ASN A 126 -6.72 -9.81 -20.59
N SER A 127 -7.50 -8.77 -20.42
CA SER A 127 -8.91 -8.83 -20.09
C SER A 127 -9.68 -8.04 -21.14
N SER A 128 -10.66 -8.69 -21.76
CA SER A 128 -11.72 -8.02 -22.53
C SER A 128 -12.82 -7.45 -21.62
N GLN A 129 -12.52 -7.28 -20.34
CA GLN A 129 -13.40 -6.71 -19.32
C GLN A 129 -12.75 -5.45 -18.75
N PRO A 130 -13.55 -4.43 -18.42
CA PRO A 130 -13.08 -3.26 -17.70
C PRO A 130 -12.31 -3.65 -16.42
N LEU A 131 -11.21 -2.94 -16.14
CA LEU A 131 -10.36 -3.20 -14.97
C LEU A 131 -10.44 -2.06 -13.97
N GLN A 132 -10.05 -2.30 -12.72
CA GLN A 132 -9.85 -1.22 -11.74
C GLN A 132 -8.56 -0.47 -12.08
N MET A 133 -8.58 0.87 -11.95
CA MET A 133 -7.41 1.71 -12.16
C MET A 133 -6.25 1.31 -11.25
N GLY A 134 -5.05 1.18 -11.80
CA GLY A 134 -3.86 0.81 -11.04
C GLY A 134 -3.52 1.86 -9.98
N SER A 135 -2.99 1.43 -8.83
CA SER A 135 -2.66 2.36 -7.74
C SER A 135 -1.61 3.39 -8.13
N ASP A 136 -0.64 3.03 -8.97
CA ASP A 136 0.34 3.98 -9.48
C ASP A 136 -0.26 5.03 -10.41
N GLU A 137 -1.26 4.66 -11.22
CA GLU A 137 -1.88 5.54 -12.20
C GLU A 137 -2.63 6.71 -11.53
N TRP A 138 -3.50 6.41 -10.56
CA TRP A 138 -4.24 7.47 -9.87
C TRP A 138 -3.37 8.25 -8.88
N TRP A 139 -2.41 7.60 -8.20
CA TRP A 139 -1.48 8.33 -7.32
C TRP A 139 -0.67 9.36 -8.10
N LEU A 140 -0.21 9.06 -9.32
CA LEU A 140 0.49 10.04 -10.16
C LEU A 140 -0.41 11.21 -10.56
N LYS A 141 -1.74 11.03 -10.67
CA LYS A 141 -2.67 12.13 -10.94
C LYS A 141 -2.92 13.01 -9.72
N VAL A 142 -2.68 12.50 -8.52
CA VAL A 142 -2.85 13.21 -7.25
C VAL A 142 -1.55 13.90 -6.79
N LEU A 143 -0.41 13.23 -6.95
CA LEU A 143 0.90 13.73 -6.52
C LEU A 143 1.29 15.01 -7.28
N GLU A 144 1.85 15.99 -6.56
CA GLU A 144 2.51 17.12 -7.23
C GLU A 144 3.81 16.66 -7.91
N PRO A 145 4.29 17.33 -8.98
CA PRO A 145 5.51 16.95 -9.68
C PRO A 145 6.77 16.83 -8.80
N SER A 146 6.83 17.56 -7.68
CA SER A 146 7.95 17.53 -6.74
C SER A 146 7.81 16.49 -5.62
N GLU A 147 6.70 15.76 -5.57
CA GLU A 147 6.37 14.85 -4.49
C GLU A 147 6.75 13.41 -4.83
N THR A 148 7.14 12.67 -3.78
CA THR A 148 7.36 11.23 -3.84
C THR A 148 6.43 10.57 -2.84
N LEU A 149 5.73 9.53 -3.30
CA LEU A 149 5.00 8.60 -2.46
C LEU A 149 5.93 7.45 -2.08
N ALA A 150 6.10 7.25 -0.78
CA ALA A 150 6.63 6.03 -0.20
C ALA A 150 5.52 5.18 0.37
N TRP A 151 5.66 3.89 0.15
CA TRP A 151 4.71 2.90 0.60
C TRP A 151 5.38 1.97 1.60
N CYS A 152 4.94 1.98 2.85
CA CYS A 152 5.53 1.15 3.90
C CYS A 152 4.67 -0.07 4.19
N CYS A 153 5.32 -1.23 4.31
CA CYS A 153 4.71 -2.48 4.78
C CYS A 153 5.47 -3.07 5.96
N PRO A 154 4.83 -3.88 6.83
CA PRO A 154 5.56 -4.64 7.83
C PRO A 154 6.67 -5.46 7.17
N SER A 155 7.84 -5.50 7.78
CA SER A 155 8.99 -6.19 7.20
C SER A 155 8.72 -7.68 7.03
N GLY A 156 9.01 -8.20 5.83
CA GLY A 156 8.76 -9.60 5.47
C GLY A 156 7.33 -9.92 5.02
N TRP A 157 6.45 -8.92 4.90
CA TRP A 157 5.12 -9.08 4.32
C TRP A 157 5.14 -8.80 2.83
N ASP A 158 4.24 -9.43 2.09
CA ASP A 158 4.00 -9.12 0.69
C ASP A 158 3.31 -7.76 0.56
N SER A 159 3.89 -6.87 -0.24
CA SER A 159 3.25 -5.61 -0.61
C SER A 159 2.45 -5.81 -1.87
N LEU A 160 1.18 -5.42 -1.81
CA LEU A 160 0.22 -5.70 -2.86
C LEU A 160 -0.19 -4.40 -3.55
N PRO A 161 -0.49 -4.43 -4.86
CA PRO A 161 -1.21 -3.34 -5.51
C PRO A 161 -2.49 -2.97 -4.71
N TYR A 162 -2.95 -1.73 -4.80
CA TYR A 162 -4.20 -1.22 -4.17
C TYR A 162 -4.23 -0.94 -2.66
N GLY A 163 -3.11 -0.65 -2.02
CA GLY A 163 -3.13 -0.10 -0.65
C GLY A 163 -2.84 -1.09 0.49
N TYR A 164 -2.43 -2.34 0.21
CA TYR A 164 -2.36 -3.38 1.25
C TYR A 164 -1.02 -4.12 1.36
N CYS A 165 -0.73 -4.59 2.56
CA CYS A 165 0.33 -5.54 2.88
C CYS A 165 -0.31 -6.81 3.45
N ARG A 166 0.21 -7.99 3.09
CA ARG A 166 -0.37 -9.26 3.53
C ARG A 166 0.71 -10.27 3.92
N SER A 167 0.39 -11.10 4.90
CA SER A 167 1.20 -12.26 5.28
C SER A 167 0.31 -13.47 5.54
N SER A 168 0.61 -14.59 4.87
CA SER A 168 -0.11 -15.85 5.07
C SER A 168 0.13 -16.40 6.48
N ILE A 169 -0.93 -16.90 7.11
CA ILE A 169 -0.88 -17.51 8.45
C ILE A 169 -0.92 -19.04 8.31
N ALA A 170 -1.95 -19.57 7.64
CA ALA A 170 -2.20 -21.00 7.52
C ALA A 170 -3.21 -21.31 6.40
N PRO A 171 -3.32 -22.57 5.94
CA PRO A 171 -4.45 -22.99 5.12
C PRO A 171 -5.78 -22.76 5.84
N ALA A 172 -6.73 -22.10 5.16
CA ALA A 172 -7.96 -21.57 5.76
C ALA A 172 -8.77 -22.64 6.51
N LEU A 173 -9.11 -23.73 5.81
CA LEU A 173 -9.90 -24.82 6.37
C LEU A 173 -9.18 -25.56 7.51
N SER A 174 -7.85 -25.70 7.40
CA SER A 174 -7.05 -26.37 8.45
C SER A 174 -6.98 -25.54 9.74
N ALA A 175 -7.08 -24.22 9.61
CA ALA A 175 -7.14 -23.29 10.73
C ALA A 175 -8.57 -23.08 11.28
N GLY A 176 -9.58 -23.76 10.72
CA GLY A 176 -10.96 -23.73 11.21
C GLY A 176 -11.82 -22.61 10.64
N TYR A 177 -11.33 -21.86 9.65
CA TYR A 177 -12.10 -20.79 9.00
C TYR A 177 -13.02 -21.40 7.93
N ASN A 178 -14.33 -21.39 8.21
CA ASN A 178 -15.37 -22.04 7.39
C ASN A 178 -16.53 -21.11 7.01
N SER A 179 -16.45 -19.83 7.37
CA SER A 179 -17.41 -18.78 7.03
C SER A 179 -16.74 -17.68 6.21
N ALA A 180 -17.52 -16.87 5.51
CA ALA A 180 -17.02 -15.68 4.84
C ALA A 180 -18.03 -14.55 4.91
N CYS A 181 -17.53 -13.31 4.90
CA CYS A 181 -18.37 -12.16 4.67
C CYS A 181 -18.69 -12.03 3.19
N TYR A 182 -19.97 -12.14 2.88
CA TYR A 182 -20.54 -11.76 1.60
C TYR A 182 -20.90 -10.28 1.62
N GLU A 183 -20.36 -9.52 0.68
CA GLU A 183 -20.76 -8.13 0.41
C GLU A 183 -21.56 -8.08 -0.90
N GLY A 184 -22.86 -7.84 -0.77
CA GLY A 184 -23.79 -7.73 -1.90
C GLY A 184 -23.89 -6.29 -2.38
N PHE A 185 -23.29 -6.00 -3.53
CA PHE A 185 -23.47 -4.74 -4.25
C PHE A 185 -24.49 -4.90 -5.38
N PRO A 186 -25.41 -3.93 -5.60
CA PRO A 186 -26.28 -3.95 -6.76
C PRO A 186 -25.44 -3.75 -8.04
N GLU A 187 -25.81 -4.38 -9.17
CA GLU A 187 -25.08 -4.20 -10.44
C GLU A 187 -24.96 -2.72 -10.85
N SER A 188 -25.99 -1.93 -10.56
CA SER A 188 -26.02 -0.48 -10.80
C SER A 188 -24.99 0.31 -9.99
N ALA A 189 -24.28 -0.32 -9.06
CA ALA A 189 -23.20 0.29 -8.30
C ALA A 189 -21.96 0.56 -9.15
N PHE A 190 -21.75 -0.25 -10.19
CA PHE A 190 -20.54 -0.21 -11.00
C PHE A 190 -20.81 0.52 -12.31
N VAL A 191 -19.86 1.37 -12.70
CA VAL A 191 -19.88 2.06 -13.99
C VAL A 191 -18.57 1.85 -14.73
N THR A 192 -18.67 1.67 -16.04
CA THR A 192 -17.50 1.63 -16.92
C THR A 192 -17.19 3.04 -17.40
N VAL A 193 -16.01 3.53 -17.05
CA VAL A 193 -15.52 4.87 -17.36
C VAL A 193 -14.47 4.79 -18.45
N HIS A 194 -14.68 5.51 -19.54
CA HIS A 194 -13.74 5.57 -20.67
C HIS A 194 -12.90 6.86 -20.67
N THR A 195 -13.41 7.93 -20.06
CA THR A 195 -12.73 9.22 -19.98
C THR A 195 -12.90 9.88 -18.61
N VAL A 196 -11.89 10.61 -18.18
CA VAL A 196 -11.93 11.53 -17.04
C VAL A 196 -11.36 12.86 -17.49
N GLU A 197 -12.11 13.95 -17.25
CA GLU A 197 -11.74 15.30 -17.66
C GLU A 197 -11.45 15.45 -19.18
N GLY A 198 -12.05 14.57 -19.99
CA GLY A 198 -11.84 14.53 -21.44
C GLY A 198 -10.61 13.75 -21.88
N GLU A 199 -9.77 13.28 -20.96
CA GLU A 199 -8.67 12.36 -21.25
C GLU A 199 -9.14 10.90 -21.20
N ARG A 200 -8.61 10.06 -22.07
CA ARG A 200 -8.88 8.61 -22.06
C ARG A 200 -8.15 7.97 -20.89
N VAL A 201 -8.86 7.17 -20.09
CA VAL A 201 -8.28 6.54 -18.87
C VAL A 201 -7.72 5.13 -19.10
N SER A 202 -8.05 4.49 -20.20
CA SER A 202 -7.51 3.18 -20.58
C SER A 202 -7.56 2.98 -22.09
N ASP A 203 -6.57 2.31 -22.65
CA ASP A 203 -6.55 1.90 -24.06
C ASP A 203 -7.50 0.73 -24.38
N THR A 204 -8.12 0.13 -23.35
CA THR A 204 -9.06 -1.01 -23.46
C THR A 204 -10.53 -0.56 -23.39
N ASP A 205 -11.44 -1.47 -23.01
CA ASP A 205 -12.90 -1.31 -22.88
C ASP A 205 -13.32 -0.42 -21.68
N GLY A 206 -12.44 0.42 -21.17
CA GLY A 206 -12.68 1.32 -20.03
C GLY A 206 -12.25 0.74 -18.68
N LEU A 207 -12.43 1.54 -17.62
CA LEU A 207 -12.11 1.18 -16.24
C LEU A 207 -13.38 1.11 -15.39
N ILE A 208 -13.42 0.20 -14.42
CA ILE A 208 -14.53 0.09 -13.46
C ILE A 208 -14.36 1.16 -12.39
N SER A 209 -15.46 1.86 -12.09
CA SER A 209 -15.59 2.74 -10.93
C SER A 209 -16.83 2.38 -10.11
N LEU A 210 -16.76 2.56 -8.79
CA LEU A 210 -17.88 2.36 -7.87
C LEU A 210 -18.54 3.70 -7.58
N LEU A 211 -19.86 3.79 -7.81
CA LEU A 211 -20.64 4.99 -7.53
C LEU A 211 -20.70 5.25 -6.01
N PRO A 212 -20.64 6.53 -5.59
CA PRO A 212 -20.83 6.88 -4.19
C PRO A 212 -22.30 6.73 -3.75
N SER A 213 -22.50 6.60 -2.44
CA SER A 213 -23.83 6.58 -1.81
C SER A 213 -24.76 5.46 -2.28
N ILE A 214 -24.22 4.34 -2.76
CA ILE A 214 -25.02 3.14 -3.05
C ILE A 214 -25.48 2.46 -1.74
N THR A 215 -26.35 1.46 -1.81
CA THR A 215 -26.67 0.60 -0.65
C THR A 215 -26.05 -0.77 -0.90
N TYR A 216 -25.55 -1.41 0.15
CA TYR A 216 -24.98 -2.76 0.09
C TYR A 216 -25.49 -3.57 1.28
N THR A 217 -25.37 -4.89 1.18
CA THR A 217 -25.72 -5.83 2.23
C THR A 217 -24.50 -6.62 2.65
N THR A 218 -24.38 -6.90 3.95
CA THR A 218 -23.38 -7.84 4.48
C THR A 218 -24.08 -9.04 5.07
N GLU A 219 -23.55 -10.23 4.79
CA GLU A 219 -24.03 -11.48 5.36
C GLU A 219 -22.85 -12.41 5.61
N THR A 220 -22.82 -13.06 6.77
CA THR A 220 -21.88 -14.15 7.01
C THR A 220 -22.47 -15.45 6.46
N VAL A 221 -21.84 -16.00 5.43
CA VAL A 221 -22.26 -17.22 4.74
C VAL A 221 -21.22 -18.32 4.93
N ALA A 222 -21.56 -19.57 4.61
CA ALA A 222 -20.55 -20.62 4.62
C ALA A 222 -19.52 -20.37 3.50
N LEU A 223 -18.25 -20.66 3.78
CA LEU A 223 -17.15 -20.44 2.83
C LEU A 223 -17.40 -21.15 1.49
N THR A 224 -17.97 -22.35 1.54
CA THR A 224 -18.33 -23.17 0.38
C THR A 224 -19.60 -22.72 -0.35
N GLU A 225 -20.45 -21.92 0.30
CA GLU A 225 -21.61 -21.29 -0.35
C GLU A 225 -21.16 -20.08 -1.18
N GLN A 226 -20.22 -19.30 -0.63
CA GLN A 226 -19.66 -18.13 -1.31
C GLN A 226 -18.78 -18.53 -2.50
N TRP A 227 -17.95 -19.56 -2.34
CA TRP A 227 -17.13 -20.12 -3.42
C TRP A 227 -17.48 -21.58 -3.63
N SER A 228 -18.21 -21.84 -4.72
CA SER A 228 -18.72 -23.17 -5.06
C SER A 228 -17.66 -24.10 -5.66
N ASP A 229 -16.50 -23.58 -6.09
CA ASP A 229 -15.37 -24.39 -6.56
C ASP A 229 -14.59 -24.95 -5.36
N PRO A 230 -14.67 -26.27 -5.09
CA PRO A 230 -13.99 -26.86 -3.95
C PRO A 230 -12.46 -26.80 -4.06
N SER A 231 -11.91 -26.75 -5.28
CA SER A 231 -10.47 -26.66 -5.49
C SER A 231 -9.95 -25.27 -5.12
N LEU A 232 -10.73 -24.23 -5.44
CA LEU A 232 -10.44 -22.86 -5.02
C LEU A 232 -10.44 -22.77 -3.49
N VAL A 233 -11.52 -23.23 -2.84
CA VAL A 233 -11.64 -23.20 -1.37
C VAL A 233 -10.51 -23.98 -0.69
N ALA A 234 -10.13 -25.14 -1.23
CA ALA A 234 -9.03 -25.94 -0.69
C ALA A 234 -7.66 -25.25 -0.81
N SER A 235 -7.48 -24.37 -1.81
CA SER A 235 -6.24 -23.60 -2.02
C SER A 235 -6.19 -22.26 -1.26
N MET A 236 -7.27 -21.92 -0.54
CA MET A 236 -7.32 -20.68 0.24
C MET A 236 -6.47 -20.78 1.51
N VAL A 237 -5.73 -19.71 1.76
CA VAL A 237 -5.05 -19.45 3.03
C VAL A 237 -5.79 -18.35 3.77
N ILE A 238 -5.73 -18.41 5.10
CA ILE A 238 -6.03 -17.25 5.92
C ILE A 238 -4.77 -16.42 6.07
N ALA A 239 -4.89 -15.12 5.79
CA ALA A 239 -3.79 -14.18 5.84
C ALA A 239 -4.18 -12.98 6.68
N ARG A 240 -3.18 -12.38 7.36
CA ARG A 240 -3.35 -11.09 8.02
C ARG A 240 -3.10 -9.98 7.02
N GLN A 241 -3.90 -8.93 7.05
CA GLN A 241 -3.79 -7.79 6.15
C GLN A 241 -3.74 -6.47 6.92
N PHE A 242 -2.77 -5.63 6.58
CA PHE A 242 -2.71 -4.24 7.04
C PHE A 242 -2.78 -3.32 5.82
N PRO A 243 -3.38 -2.13 5.91
CA PRO A 243 -3.18 -1.11 4.90
C PRO A 243 -1.71 -0.74 4.96
N ALA A 244 -1.15 -0.56 3.78
CA ALA A 244 0.19 -0.09 3.64
C ALA A 244 0.20 1.42 3.97
N ILE A 245 1.20 1.88 4.71
CA ILE A 245 1.23 3.27 5.17
C ILE A 245 1.76 4.14 4.04
N GLU A 246 0.89 5.00 3.55
CA GLU A 246 1.15 5.92 2.44
C GLU A 246 1.79 7.20 2.99
N MET A 247 2.98 7.52 2.52
CA MET A 247 3.77 8.66 2.98
C MET A 247 4.18 9.53 1.79
N ILE A 248 3.86 10.82 1.84
CA ILE A 248 4.21 11.77 0.79
C ILE A 248 5.22 12.77 1.34
N TYR A 249 6.33 12.94 0.62
CA TYR A 249 7.38 13.87 0.98
C TYR A 249 7.99 14.56 -0.25
N LYS A 250 8.61 15.72 -0.01
CA LYS A 250 9.48 16.42 -0.95
C LYS A 250 10.95 16.26 -0.55
N SER A 251 11.85 16.57 -1.46
CA SER A 251 13.30 16.46 -1.22
C SER A 251 13.76 17.34 -0.04
N GLU A 252 13.07 18.47 0.16
CA GLU A 252 13.34 19.45 1.21
C GLU A 252 12.97 18.92 2.59
N ASP A 253 11.87 18.16 2.70
CA ASP A 253 11.41 17.58 3.96
C ASP A 253 12.45 16.57 4.50
N VAL A 254 13.04 15.80 3.59
CA VAL A 254 14.11 14.85 3.89
C VAL A 254 15.38 15.57 4.36
N LYS A 255 15.75 16.68 3.69
CA LYS A 255 16.91 17.50 4.09
C LYS A 255 16.69 18.12 5.48
N ALA A 256 15.48 18.60 5.75
CA ALA A 256 15.10 19.16 7.04
C ALA A 256 15.20 18.09 8.16
N ALA A 257 14.69 16.88 7.92
CA ALA A 257 14.77 15.78 8.88
C ALA A 257 16.23 15.39 9.21
N LYS A 258 17.12 15.37 8.21
CA LYS A 258 18.56 15.08 8.42
C LYS A 258 19.30 16.19 9.18
N ASN A 259 18.89 17.44 9.01
CA ASN A 259 19.52 18.57 9.68
C ASN A 259 19.01 18.77 11.11
N GLY A 260 17.76 18.38 11.42
CA GLY A 260 17.18 18.45 12.77
C GLY A 260 17.69 17.39 13.74
N SER A 261 18.40 16.37 13.26
CA SER A 261 18.97 15.29 14.08
C SER A 261 20.39 15.58 14.62
N LYS A 262 20.88 16.82 14.48
CA LYS A 262 22.26 17.20 14.86
C LYS A 262 22.42 17.83 16.25
N ASP A 263 21.34 17.98 17.03
CA ASP A 263 21.40 18.71 18.31
C ASP A 263 21.56 17.83 19.56
N ASP A 264 21.72 16.51 19.44
CA ASP A 264 22.09 15.63 20.56
C ASP A 264 23.29 14.75 20.19
N ALA A 265 24.46 15.37 20.06
CA ALA A 265 25.74 14.67 20.09
C ALA A 265 26.41 14.95 21.43
N ASP A 266 26.04 14.18 22.46
CA ASP A 266 26.93 13.89 23.57
C ASP A 266 27.37 12.43 23.48
N ASP A 267 28.68 12.25 23.61
CA ASP A 267 29.45 11.02 23.51
C ASP A 267 28.80 9.84 24.26
N ASP A 268 28.59 8.71 23.57
CA ASP A 268 29.15 7.45 24.08
C ASP A 268 29.29 6.38 23.00
N LYS A 269 30.43 5.69 23.09
CA LYS A 269 30.92 4.68 22.16
C LYS A 269 30.23 3.33 22.38
N ASP A 270 30.27 2.53 21.31
CA ASP A 270 30.07 1.09 21.26
C ASP A 270 28.62 0.56 21.28
N GLY A 271 28.05 0.46 20.08
CA GLY A 271 26.93 -0.43 19.80
C GLY A 271 26.79 -0.65 18.29
N LYS A 272 27.05 -1.86 17.81
CA LYS A 272 26.86 -2.29 16.41
C LYS A 272 25.51 -1.78 15.88
N ALA A 273 25.55 -0.84 14.94
CA ALA A 273 24.39 -0.49 14.13
C ALA A 273 23.91 -1.75 13.40
N LYS A 274 22.67 -2.15 13.66
CA LYS A 274 21.96 -3.06 12.77
C LYS A 274 21.50 -2.23 11.57
N ASP A 275 21.92 -2.63 10.39
CA ASP A 275 21.42 -2.09 9.12
C ASP A 275 19.93 -2.42 9.01
N ASN A 276 19.08 -1.52 9.50
CA ASN A 276 17.65 -1.54 9.22
C ASN A 276 17.42 -0.70 7.97
N ASP A 277 16.90 -1.33 6.91
CA ASP A 277 16.50 -0.70 5.66
C ASP A 277 15.34 0.29 5.88
N ASN A 278 15.68 1.46 6.42
CA ASN A 278 14.77 2.57 6.60
C ASN A 278 14.54 3.25 5.24
N ALA A 279 13.37 3.89 5.05
CA ALA A 279 13.09 4.75 3.90
C ALA A 279 14.23 5.72 3.58
N ALA A 280 15.00 6.11 4.60
CA ALA A 280 16.15 6.99 4.50
C ALA A 280 17.40 6.41 3.78
N SER A 281 17.62 5.09 3.76
CA SER A 281 18.78 4.48 3.08
C SER A 281 18.53 4.26 1.58
N THR A 282 17.28 4.02 1.19
CA THR A 282 16.84 3.95 -0.22
C THR A 282 16.76 5.33 -0.90
N LEU A 283 16.79 6.43 -0.13
CA LEU A 283 16.82 7.82 -0.63
C LEU A 283 17.96 8.10 -1.63
N SER A 284 19.11 7.43 -1.52
CA SER A 284 20.22 7.64 -2.47
C SER A 284 19.87 7.21 -3.91
N LYS A 285 18.84 6.38 -4.11
CA LYS A 285 18.38 5.98 -5.46
C LYS A 285 17.43 6.99 -6.10
N VAL A 286 16.66 7.76 -5.32
CA VAL A 286 15.74 8.79 -5.83
C VAL A 286 16.41 10.17 -5.88
N GLY A 287 17.40 10.42 -5.02
CA GLY A 287 18.18 11.67 -4.97
C GLY A 287 19.08 11.96 -6.18
N GLY A 288 19.06 11.11 -7.21
CA GLY A 288 19.73 11.34 -8.49
C GLY A 288 19.04 12.38 -9.39
N VAL A 289 17.80 12.79 -9.05
CA VAL A 289 17.08 13.87 -9.74
C VAL A 289 17.39 15.21 -9.06
N VAL A 290 18.67 15.55 -9.01
CA VAL A 290 19.13 16.92 -8.70
C VAL A 290 20.03 17.35 -9.84
N SER A 291 19.60 18.39 -10.55
CA SER A 291 20.38 19.08 -11.57
C SER A 291 21.82 19.32 -11.09
N GLY A 292 22.77 18.74 -11.84
CA GLY A 292 24.14 19.21 -11.98
C GLY A 292 24.99 19.21 -10.71
N VAL A 293 25.76 18.13 -10.50
CA VAL A 293 27.23 18.12 -10.35
C VAL A 293 27.65 16.67 -10.06
N ALA A 294 28.62 16.21 -10.86
CA ALA A 294 29.19 14.86 -10.80
C ALA A 294 29.88 14.58 -9.45
N LEU A 295 29.74 13.34 -8.95
CA LEU A 295 30.78 12.68 -8.17
C LEU A 295 30.71 11.17 -8.43
N MET A 296 31.56 10.72 -9.35
CA MET A 296 32.01 9.34 -9.45
C MET A 296 32.84 9.01 -8.20
N VAL A 297 32.43 8.01 -7.43
CA VAL A 297 33.36 7.24 -6.60
C VAL A 297 33.03 5.76 -6.82
N GLY A 298 33.85 5.13 -7.65
CA GLY A 298 33.86 3.68 -7.78
C GLY A 298 34.56 3.05 -6.59
N LEU A 299 34.16 1.80 -6.29
CA LEU A 299 35.05 0.80 -5.73
C LEU A 299 34.68 -0.55 -6.37
N LEU A 300 35.37 -0.80 -7.48
CA LEU A 300 35.70 -2.15 -7.91
C LEU A 300 36.60 -2.78 -6.84
N THR A 301 36.17 -3.89 -6.28
CA THR A 301 37.06 -5.00 -5.91
C THR A 301 36.36 -6.29 -6.31
N GLY A 302 36.77 -6.84 -7.44
CA GLY A 302 36.51 -8.22 -7.79
C GLY A 302 37.52 -9.15 -7.12
N ALA A 303 37.13 -10.40 -6.88
CA ALA A 303 37.81 -11.59 -7.40
C ALA A 303 37.12 -12.88 -6.91
N GLY A 304 36.66 -13.69 -7.87
CA GLY A 304 36.55 -15.15 -7.80
C GLY A 304 35.35 -15.71 -7.04
N LEU A 305 34.70 -16.81 -7.46
CA LEU A 305 35.02 -17.81 -8.47
C LEU A 305 33.74 -18.67 -8.63
N LEU A 306 33.41 -19.04 -9.87
CA LEU A 306 32.76 -20.30 -10.30
C LEU A 306 31.29 -20.61 -9.92
N MET A 307 30.42 -20.58 -10.94
CA MET A 307 29.39 -21.60 -11.21
C MET A 307 30.03 -23.00 -11.40
N PRO A 308 29.30 -24.13 -11.55
CA PRO A 308 27.85 -24.39 -11.62
C PRO A 308 27.42 -25.39 -10.50
N TRP A 309 26.15 -25.76 -10.29
CA TRP A 309 25.23 -26.62 -11.06
C TRP A 309 23.79 -26.10 -10.96
#